data_AF-A0A2D0NDJ0-F1
#
_entry.id   AF-A0A2D0NDJ0-F1
#
_cell.length_a   1.000
_cell.length_b   1.000
_cell.length_c   1.000
_cell.angle_alpha   90.00
_cell.angle_beta   90.00
_cell.angle_gamma   90.00
#
_symmetry.space_group_name_H-M   'P 1'
#
loop_
_entity.id
_entity.type
_entity.pdbx_description
1 polymer ?
#
loop_
_entity_poly.entity_id
_entity_poly.type
_entity_poly.pdbx_seq_one_letter_code
_entity_poly.pdbx_strand_id
1 'polypeptide(L)'
;MTLSGQQLFNIGVIYWGILLLSLSLGVLRINRVLLFHFLLSSALLYVGIMHYPLQLPCRGNENGAGFLFGPFAFVVSYAMMRWLYKRIYNFEPDIEAYSGYSSRDNRGLNFLDYLTALIPAVLSSIVSIILAN
;
A
#
# COMPACT_ATOMS: atom_id res chain seq x y z
N MET A 1 -8.71 25.18 7.90
CA MET A 1 -9.70 24.13 8.23
C MET A 1 -8.96 22.95 8.82
N THR A 2 -9.35 22.48 10.01
CA THR A 2 -8.80 21.27 10.63
C THR A 2 -9.51 20.04 10.05
N LEU A 3 -8.76 19.07 9.51
CA LEU A 3 -9.33 17.82 9.02
C LEU A 3 -9.86 16.98 10.17
N SER A 4 -11.06 16.41 10.03
CA SER A 4 -11.62 15.50 11.04
C SER A 4 -10.97 14.11 10.95
N GLY A 5 -10.95 13.37 12.06
CA GLY A 5 -10.44 11.99 12.07
C GLY A 5 -11.14 11.08 11.04
N GLN A 6 -12.44 11.27 10.81
CA GLN A 6 -13.19 10.54 9.77
C GLN A 6 -12.71 10.87 8.35
N GLN A 7 -12.35 12.13 8.09
CA GLN A 7 -11.80 12.53 6.79
C GLN A 7 -10.43 11.89 6.56
N LEU A 8 -9.56 11.89 7.58
CA LEU A 8 -8.24 11.23 7.50
C LEU A 8 -8.38 9.72 7.27
N PHE A 9 -9.30 9.07 7.97
CA PHE A 9 -9.64 7.66 7.76
C PHE A 9 -10.07 7.38 6.31
N ASN A 10 -11.04 8.14 5.80
CA ASN A 10 -11.56 7.96 4.43
C ASN A 10 -10.44 8.14 3.39
N ILE A 11 -9.58 9.15 3.56
CA ILE A 11 -8.44 9.40 2.67
C ILE A 11 -7.50 8.19 2.67
N GLY A 12 -7.15 7.68 3.86
CA GLY A 12 -6.26 6.52 4.00
C GLY A 12 -6.82 5.26 3.34
N VAL A 13 -8.09 4.94 3.61
CA VAL A 13 -8.77 3.76 3.04
C VAL A 13 -8.90 3.86 1.51
N ILE A 14 -9.35 5.02 0.99
CA ILE A 14 -9.48 5.22 -0.46
C ILE A 14 -8.13 5.07 -1.14
N TYR A 15 -7.09 5.70 -0.60
CA TYR A 15 -5.77 5.63 -1.21
C TYR A 15 -5.15 4.23 -1.12
N TRP A 16 -5.38 3.51 -0.02
CA TRP A 16 -5.01 2.11 0.08
C TRP A 16 -5.71 1.24 -0.98
N GLY A 17 -7.00 1.46 -1.22
CA GLY A 17 -7.74 0.81 -2.30
C GLY A 17 -7.16 1.10 -3.70
N ILE A 18 -6.76 2.36 -3.96
CA ILE A 18 -6.08 2.75 -5.21
C ILE A 18 -4.77 1.97 -5.38
N LEU A 19 -3.99 1.78 -4.31
CA LEU A 19 -2.75 1.02 -4.37
C LEU A 19 -2.99 -0.46 -4.69
N LEU A 20 -4.01 -1.09 -4.11
CA LEU A 20 -4.38 -2.48 -4.42
C LEU A 20 -4.83 -2.68 -5.86
N LEU A 21 -5.62 -1.74 -6.39
CA LEU A 21 -6.03 -1.76 -7.80
C LEU A 21 -4.83 -1.54 -8.71
N SER A 22 -3.96 -0.58 -8.38
CA SER A 22 -2.74 -0.29 -9.17
C SER A 22 -1.79 -1.48 -9.19
N LEU A 23 -1.70 -2.23 -8.10
CA LEU A 23 -0.94 -3.48 -8.02
C LEU A 23 -1.54 -4.54 -8.95
N SER A 24 -2.84 -4.81 -8.82
CA SER A 24 -3.55 -5.83 -9.62
C SER A 24 -3.53 -5.55 -11.14
N LEU A 25 -3.53 -4.26 -11.52
CA LEU A 25 -3.43 -3.84 -12.91
C LEU A 25 -1.98 -3.81 -13.43
N GLY A 26 -1.00 -4.13 -12.60
CA GLY A 26 0.43 -4.09 -12.95
C GLY A 26 0.99 -2.68 -13.13
N VAL A 27 0.26 -1.64 -12.76
CA VAL A 27 0.67 -0.23 -12.92
C VAL A 27 1.87 0.09 -12.03
N LEU A 28 1.94 -0.50 -10.84
CA LEU A 28 3.05 -0.31 -9.89
C LEU A 28 4.38 -0.93 -10.35
N ARG A 29 4.38 -1.71 -11.44
CA ARG A 29 5.61 -2.19 -12.09
C ARG A 29 6.42 -1.04 -12.71
N ILE A 30 5.78 0.09 -12.99
CA ILE A 30 6.41 1.25 -13.61
C ILE A 30 7.11 2.10 -12.54
N ASN A 31 8.43 2.26 -12.65
CA ASN A 31 9.26 2.99 -11.67
C ASN A 31 8.74 4.41 -11.38
N ARG A 32 8.31 5.15 -12.42
CA ARG A 32 7.79 6.51 -12.27
C ARG A 32 6.50 6.55 -11.45
N VAL A 33 5.62 5.57 -11.67
CA VAL A 33 4.35 5.48 -10.93
C VAL A 33 4.60 5.04 -9.50
N LEU A 34 5.49 4.08 -9.28
CA LEU A 34 5.90 3.68 -7.93
C LEU A 34 6.53 4.84 -7.15
N LEU A 35 7.40 5.63 -7.79
CA LEU A 35 7.99 6.83 -7.19
C LEU A 35 6.93 7.88 -6.86
N PHE A 36 5.97 8.12 -7.75
CA PHE A 36 4.85 9.02 -7.48
C PHE A 36 4.06 8.56 -6.24
N HIS A 37 3.71 7.27 -6.17
CA HIS A 37 3.01 6.72 -5.01
C HIS A 37 3.83 6.79 -3.72
N PHE A 38 5.16 6.66 -3.81
CA PHE A 38 6.06 6.82 -2.68
C PHE A 38 6.06 8.26 -2.15
N LEU A 39 6.14 9.25 -3.03
CA LEU A 39 6.09 10.67 -2.64
C LEU A 39 4.71 11.02 -2.04
N LEU A 40 3.64 10.57 -2.67
CA LEU A 40 2.27 10.80 -2.20
C LEU A 40 2.01 10.10 -0.86
N SER A 41 2.45 8.85 -0.68
CA SER A 41 2.30 8.14 0.59
C SER A 41 3.18 8.74 1.69
N SER A 42 4.35 9.28 1.36
CA SER A 42 5.20 10.02 2.31
C SER A 42 4.55 11.32 2.77
N ALA A 43 3.88 12.05 1.87
CA ALA A 43 3.11 13.24 2.23
C ALA A 43 1.93 12.90 3.15
N LEU A 44 1.20 11.81 2.88
CA LEU A 44 0.13 11.34 3.75
C LEU A 44 0.65 10.84 5.10
N LEU A 45 1.80 10.16 5.12
CA LEU A 45 2.47 9.78 6.37
C LEU A 45 2.79 11.01 7.21
N TYR A 46 3.36 12.05 6.60
CA TYR A 46 3.63 13.31 7.29
C TYR A 46 2.37 13.93 7.87
N VAL A 47 1.26 13.98 7.11
CA VAL A 47 -0.04 14.42 7.62
C VAL A 47 -0.52 13.54 8.78
N GLY A 48 -0.35 12.23 8.66
CA GLY A 48 -0.66 11.26 9.71
C GLY A 48 0.10 11.56 11.00
N ILE A 49 1.42 11.74 10.92
CA ILE A 49 2.29 12.08 12.06
C ILE A 49 1.85 13.39 12.72
N MET A 50 1.58 14.43 11.94
CA MET A 50 1.16 15.74 12.47
C MET A 50 -0.18 15.69 13.23
N HIS A 51 -1.02 14.71 12.90
CA HIS A 51 -2.34 14.51 13.49
C HIS A 51 -2.37 13.30 14.44
N TYR A 52 -1.21 12.69 14.74
CA TYR A 52 -1.08 11.53 15.62
C TYR A 52 -0.44 11.94 16.96
N PRO A 53 -0.97 11.52 18.12
CA PRO A 53 -2.26 10.86 18.34
C PRO A 53 -3.38 11.90 18.50
N LEU A 54 -4.32 11.95 17.56
CA LEU A 54 -5.61 12.63 17.79
C LEU A 54 -6.43 11.71 18.67
N GLN A 55 -6.43 11.91 19.98
CA GLN A 55 -7.36 11.21 20.89
C GLN A 55 -8.79 11.67 20.58
N LEU A 56 -9.57 10.86 19.85
CA LEU A 56 -10.99 11.12 19.65
C LEU A 56 -11.76 10.75 20.93
N PRO A 57 -12.61 11.63 21.49
CA PRO A 57 -13.27 11.42 22.77
C PRO A 57 -14.44 10.41 22.74
N CYS A 58 -14.59 9.60 21.69
CA CYS A 58 -15.74 8.71 21.52
C CYS A 58 -15.31 7.29 21.10
N ARG A 59 -15.78 6.32 21.89
CA ARG A 59 -15.50 4.87 21.84
C ARG A 59 -15.46 4.28 20.43
N GLY A 60 -14.37 3.58 20.13
CA GLY A 60 -14.31 2.51 19.12
C GLY A 60 -13.44 2.76 17.88
N ASN A 61 -12.92 3.96 17.67
CA ASN A 61 -11.93 4.25 16.63
C ASN A 61 -11.20 5.54 17.03
N GLU A 62 -10.20 5.41 17.91
CA GLU A 62 -9.64 6.55 18.64
C GLU A 62 -8.72 7.40 17.76
N ASN A 63 -8.21 6.88 16.62
CA ASN A 63 -7.24 7.59 15.79
C ASN A 63 -7.34 7.31 14.27
N GLY A 64 -8.23 8.02 13.58
CA GLY A 64 -8.38 7.93 12.12
C GLY A 64 -7.10 8.27 11.32
N ALA A 65 -6.11 8.94 11.93
CA ALA A 65 -4.82 9.21 11.30
C ALA A 65 -3.96 7.94 11.12
N GLY A 66 -4.22 6.87 11.88
CA GLY A 66 -3.51 5.58 11.76
C GLY A 66 -3.63 4.96 10.36
N PHE A 67 -4.74 5.18 9.66
CA PHE A 67 -4.94 4.69 8.29
C PHE A 67 -4.10 5.40 7.23
N LEU A 68 -3.46 6.54 7.55
CA LEU A 68 -2.54 7.22 6.64
C LEU A 68 -1.15 6.56 6.61
N PHE A 69 -0.84 5.70 7.57
CA PHE A 69 0.43 4.96 7.63
C PHE A 69 0.42 3.73 6.70
N GLY A 70 -0.74 3.11 6.50
CA GLY A 70 -0.92 1.94 5.64
C GLY A 70 -0.38 2.12 4.22
N PRO A 71 -0.80 3.16 3.48
CA PRO A 71 -0.31 3.40 2.13
C PRO A 71 1.21 3.54 2.03
N PHE A 72 1.86 4.14 3.04
CA PHE A 72 3.32 4.22 3.07
C PHE A 72 3.96 2.85 3.30
N ALA A 73 3.47 2.11 4.29
CA ALA A 73 3.91 0.74 4.57
C ALA A 73 3.75 -0.17 3.34
N PHE A 74 2.64 -0.03 2.61
CA PHE A 74 2.39 -0.74 1.35
C PHE A 74 3.47 -0.42 0.32
N VAL A 75 3.68 0.85 0.00
CA VAL A 75 4.60 1.25 -1.07
C VAL A 75 6.03 0.85 -0.77
N VAL A 76 6.49 1.05 0.47
CA VAL A 76 7.86 0.67 0.89
C VAL A 76 8.06 -0.84 0.84
N SER A 77 7.15 -1.61 1.43
CA SER A 77 7.26 -3.08 1.44
C SER A 77 7.14 -3.66 0.03
N TYR A 78 6.26 -3.12 -0.82
CA TYR A 78 6.16 -3.52 -2.22
C TYR A 78 7.44 -3.18 -2.99
N ALA A 79 8.00 -1.98 -2.82
CA ALA A 79 9.25 -1.59 -3.47
C ALA A 79 10.41 -2.50 -3.07
N MET A 80 10.52 -2.85 -1.78
CA MET A 80 11.53 -3.79 -1.26
C MET A 80 11.35 -5.20 -1.85
N MET A 81 10.13 -5.74 -1.80
CA MET A 81 9.81 -7.06 -2.34
C MET A 81 10.06 -7.13 -3.85
N ARG A 82 9.62 -6.10 -4.59
CA ARG A 82 9.87 -5.98 -6.03
C ARG A 82 11.35 -5.92 -6.34
N TRP A 83 12.13 -5.14 -5.59
CA TRP A 83 13.58 -5.08 -5.77
C TRP A 83 14.25 -6.44 -5.56
N LEU A 84 13.87 -7.15 -4.48
CA LEU A 84 14.37 -8.49 -4.19
C LEU A 84 13.98 -9.49 -5.29
N TYR A 85 12.73 -9.45 -5.73
CA TYR A 85 12.22 -10.30 -6.80
C TYR A 85 13.01 -10.10 -8.09
N LYS A 86 13.19 -8.84 -8.51
CA LYS A 86 13.98 -8.51 -9.72
C LYS A 86 15.42 -8.97 -9.61
N ARG A 87 16.01 -8.95 -8.41
CA ARG A 87 17.37 -9.44 -8.19
C ARG A 87 17.50 -10.96 -8.37
N ILE A 88 16.45 -11.71 -8.07
CA ILE A 88 16.42 -13.18 -8.21
C ILE A 88 16.09 -13.59 -9.65
N TYR A 89 15.08 -12.96 -10.25
CA TYR A 89 14.49 -13.42 -11.51
C TYR A 89 14.83 -12.56 -12.74
N ASN A 90 15.39 -11.36 -12.56
CA ASN A 90 15.69 -10.37 -13.61
C ASN A 90 14.47 -9.84 -14.39
N PHE A 91 13.25 -10.12 -13.95
CA PHE A 91 12.01 -9.56 -14.51
C PHE A 91 11.07 -9.07 -13.39
N GLU A 92 9.97 -8.41 -13.75
CA GLU A 92 9.03 -7.81 -12.80
C GLU A 92 8.08 -8.87 -12.18
N PRO A 93 7.73 -8.73 -10.89
CA PRO A 93 6.65 -9.50 -10.32
C PRO A 93 5.33 -9.09 -10.97
N ASP A 94 4.44 -10.05 -11.20
CA ASP A 94 3.14 -9.79 -11.80
C ASP A 94 2.02 -10.57 -11.13
N ILE A 95 0.85 -9.96 -11.01
CA ILE A 95 -0.34 -10.64 -10.51
C ILE A 95 -1.50 -10.36 -11.46
N GLU A 96 -1.71 -11.26 -12.42
CA GLU A 96 -2.93 -11.24 -13.21
C GLU A 96 -4.03 -11.97 -12.44
N ALA A 97 -5.01 -11.21 -11.96
CA ALA A 97 -6.06 -11.69 -11.05
C ALA A 97 -6.89 -12.88 -11.57
N TYR A 98 -6.79 -13.19 -12.88
CA TYR A 98 -7.62 -14.18 -13.56
C TYR A 98 -6.83 -15.31 -14.23
N SER A 99 -5.51 -15.35 -14.10
CA SER A 99 -4.67 -16.36 -14.75
C SER A 99 -3.45 -16.71 -13.89
N GLY A 100 -3.10 -18.00 -13.84
CA GLY A 100 -1.78 -18.46 -13.38
C GLY A 100 -0.65 -18.12 -14.36
N TYR A 101 -0.87 -17.13 -15.22
CA TYR A 101 -0.02 -16.74 -16.34
C TYR A 101 -0.01 -15.22 -16.45
N SER A 102 1.18 -14.63 -16.65
CA SER A 102 1.36 -13.23 -16.98
C SER A 102 1.34 -13.07 -18.50
N SER A 103 0.28 -12.45 -19.02
CA SER A 103 0.22 -12.02 -20.42
C SER A 103 1.27 -10.95 -20.77
N ARG A 104 1.71 -10.18 -19.77
CA ARG A 104 2.70 -9.10 -19.94
C ARG A 104 4.12 -9.63 -20.16
N ASP A 105 4.50 -10.68 -19.45
CA ASP A 105 5.85 -11.28 -19.50
C ASP A 105 5.86 -12.66 -20.19
N ASN A 106 4.71 -13.10 -20.72
CA ASN A 106 4.52 -14.39 -21.39
C ASN A 106 5.04 -15.60 -20.60
N ARG A 107 4.75 -15.65 -19.30
CA ARG A 107 5.23 -16.71 -18.39
C ARG A 107 4.18 -17.15 -17.39
N GLY A 108 4.35 -18.35 -16.83
CA GLY A 108 3.60 -18.77 -15.65
C GLY A 108 3.91 -17.86 -14.45
N LEU A 109 2.89 -17.59 -13.63
CA LEU A 109 3.06 -16.94 -12.34
C LEU A 109 3.64 -17.94 -11.33
N ASN A 110 4.63 -17.50 -10.57
CA ASN A 110 5.24 -18.30 -9.52
C ASN A 110 4.76 -17.85 -8.14
N PHE A 111 5.07 -18.63 -7.10
CA PHE A 111 4.66 -18.31 -5.74
C PHE A 111 5.16 -16.94 -5.25
N LEU A 112 6.37 -16.51 -5.68
CA LEU A 112 6.96 -15.24 -5.27
C LEU A 112 6.27 -14.02 -5.90
N ASP A 113 5.59 -14.20 -7.04
CA ASP A 113 4.72 -13.17 -7.61
C ASP A 113 3.59 -12.81 -6.64
N TYR A 114 2.90 -13.85 -6.15
CA TYR A 114 1.80 -13.68 -5.20
C TYR A 114 2.29 -13.14 -3.85
N LEU A 115 3.45 -13.59 -3.35
CA LEU A 115 4.01 -13.03 -2.11
C LEU A 115 4.37 -11.55 -2.24
N THR A 116 4.89 -11.13 -3.40
CA THR A 116 5.23 -9.73 -3.66
C THR A 116 4.00 -8.82 -3.65
N ALA A 117 2.81 -9.38 -3.91
CA ALA A 117 1.53 -8.68 -3.79
C ALA A 117 0.91 -8.78 -2.38
N LEU A 118 0.89 -9.98 -1.81
CA LEU A 118 0.17 -10.28 -0.58
C LEU A 118 0.84 -9.68 0.65
N ILE A 119 2.18 -9.75 0.75
CA ILE A 119 2.90 -9.24 1.93
C ILE A 119 2.67 -7.73 2.10
N PRO A 120 2.84 -6.88 1.06
CA PRO A 120 2.55 -5.46 1.20
C PRO A 120 1.09 -5.15 1.56
N ALA A 121 0.13 -5.88 0.98
CA ALA A 121 -1.29 -5.72 1.28
C ALA A 121 -1.61 -6.05 2.74
N VAL A 122 -1.13 -7.18 3.24
CA VAL A 122 -1.37 -7.61 4.64
C VAL A 122 -0.64 -6.70 5.61
N LEU A 123 0.63 -6.38 5.37
CA LEU A 123 1.44 -5.53 6.25
C LEU A 123 0.81 -4.13 6.40
N SER A 124 0.40 -3.52 5.28
CA SER A 124 -0.23 -2.20 5.30
C SER A 124 -1.56 -2.17 6.05
N SER A 125 -2.38 -3.21 5.92
CA SER A 125 -3.60 -3.37 6.72
C SER A 125 -3.30 -3.51 8.20
N ILE A 126 -2.37 -4.38 8.57
CA ILE A 126 -1.98 -4.59 9.98
C ILE A 126 -1.47 -3.29 10.59
N VAL A 127 -0.57 -2.57 9.91
CA VAL A 127 -0.04 -1.28 10.38
C VAL A 127 -1.16 -0.27 10.57
N SER A 128 -2.10 -0.18 9.63
CA SER A 128 -3.24 0.75 9.73
C SER A 128 -4.13 0.43 10.92
N ILE A 129 -4.46 -0.85 11.11
CA ILE A 129 -5.34 -1.31 12.19
C ILE A 129 -4.67 -1.10 13.55
N ILE A 130 -3.39 -1.44 13.69
CA ILE A 130 -2.65 -1.27 14.96
C ILE A 130 -2.55 0.21 15.35
N LEU A 131 -2.34 1.11 14.38
CA LEU A 131 -2.18 2.53 14.67
C LEU A 131 -3.51 3.30 14.79
N ALA A 132 -4.61 2.71 14.32
CA ALA A 132 -5.94 3.30 14.42
C ALA A 132 -6.69 2.90 15.71
N ASN A 133 -6.28 1.80 16.34
CA ASN A 133 -6.72 1.36 17.67
C ASN A 133 -5.75 1.85 18.75
#